data_AF-A0A2N2BPK3-F1
#
_entry.id   AF-A0A2N2BPK3-F1
#
_cell.length_a   1.000
_cell.length_b   1.000
_cell.length_c   1.000
_cell.angle_alpha   90.00
_cell.angle_beta   90.00
_cell.angle_gamma   90.00
#
_symmetry.space_group_name_H-M   'P 1'
#
loop_
_entity.id
_entity.type
_entity.pdbx_description
1 polymer ?
#
loop_
_entity_poly.entity_id
_entity_poly.type
_entity_poly.pdbx_seq_one_letter_code
_entity_poly.pdbx_strand_id
1 'polypeptide(L)'
;MEENKMWASAAPLANLATGVMIFSLWSLLFGVASPVAVIGALPWIGVAFPIMLIAIVICFKNGDIVGGTVNAVLTGMTLCQNGFKGIIVLMFTTAGVPMPEALGAGMAMIDAGAYIAAFLVLLCVLAILIKAGDKVFAFFIAVVATGFFSLAVTNLGFANLGLVAAVCLTTFGCWLIYSGCAMLMENVFGKKILPY
;
A
#
# COMPACT_ATOMS: atom_id res chain seq x y z
N MET A 1 -37.78 11.54 6.98
CA MET A 1 -36.66 11.28 6.06
C MET A 1 -35.41 11.58 6.84
N GLU A 2 -34.75 10.55 7.36
CA GLU A 2 -33.49 10.72 8.10
C GLU A 2 -32.48 11.36 7.17
N GLU A 3 -31.95 12.51 7.59
CA GLU A 3 -30.87 13.22 6.95
C GLU A 3 -29.68 12.25 6.89
N ASN A 4 -29.40 11.70 5.70
CA ASN A 4 -28.30 10.77 5.49
C ASN A 4 -27.01 11.57 5.68
N LYS A 5 -26.53 11.67 6.93
CA LYS A 5 -25.31 12.40 7.30
C LYS A 5 -24.12 11.69 6.64
N MET A 6 -23.79 12.13 5.44
CA MET A 6 -22.62 11.70 4.70
C MET A 6 -21.38 12.08 5.52
N TRP A 7 -20.54 11.09 5.84
CA TRP A 7 -19.33 11.35 6.61
C TRP A 7 -18.36 12.16 5.76
N ALA A 8 -17.47 12.93 6.39
CA ALA A 8 -16.39 13.60 5.67
C ALA A 8 -15.61 12.59 4.82
N SER A 9 -15.20 12.99 3.62
CA SER A 9 -14.44 12.10 2.73
C SER A 9 -13.14 11.67 3.41
N ALA A 10 -12.98 10.36 3.59
CA ALA A 10 -11.78 9.77 4.19
C ALA A 10 -10.70 9.43 3.14
N ALA A 11 -11.00 9.55 1.86
CA ALA A 11 -10.05 9.29 0.77
C ALA A 11 -8.74 10.11 0.87
N PRO A 12 -8.76 11.41 1.24
CA PRO A 12 -7.52 12.17 1.37
C PRO A 12 -6.62 11.63 2.50
N LEU A 13 -7.23 11.27 3.63
CA LEU A 13 -6.52 10.71 4.77
C LEU A 13 -5.95 9.32 4.43
N ALA A 14 -6.75 8.48 3.77
CA ALA A 14 -6.35 7.13 3.35
C ALA A 14 -5.16 7.18 2.37
N ASN A 15 -5.23 8.07 1.36
CA ASN A 15 -4.17 8.24 0.39
C ASN A 15 -2.89 8.80 1.03
N LEU A 16 -2.99 9.80 1.91
CA LEU A 16 -1.81 10.34 2.60
C LEU A 16 -1.14 9.30 3.48
N ALA A 17 -1.89 8.62 4.34
CA ALA A 17 -1.33 7.64 5.25
C ALA A 17 -0.72 6.46 4.48
N THR A 18 -1.40 5.93 3.45
CA THR A 18 -0.83 4.88 2.59
C THR A 18 0.43 5.35 1.86
N GLY A 19 0.38 6.54 1.27
CA GLY A 19 1.48 7.11 0.49
C GLY A 19 2.73 7.39 1.35
N VAL A 20 2.56 8.01 2.51
CA VAL A 20 3.65 8.25 3.47
C VAL A 20 4.27 6.93 3.94
N MET A 21 3.44 5.92 4.20
CA MET A 21 3.94 4.61 4.61
C MET A 21 4.76 3.94 3.50
N ILE A 22 4.25 3.86 2.28
CA ILE A 22 5.02 3.29 1.14
C ILE A 22 6.31 4.08 0.93
N PHE A 23 6.23 5.40 0.95
CA PHE A 23 7.39 6.26 0.77
C PHE A 23 8.43 6.06 1.88
N SER A 24 8.02 5.88 3.14
CA SER A 24 8.96 5.62 4.25
C SER A 24 9.77 4.33 4.07
N LEU A 25 9.24 3.37 3.31
CA LEU A 25 9.90 2.10 3.00
C LEU A 25 10.88 2.19 1.82
N TRP A 26 11.03 3.36 1.17
CA TRP A 26 11.88 3.50 -0.02
C TRP A 26 13.30 2.96 0.19
N SER A 27 13.94 3.27 1.32
CA SER A 27 15.31 2.84 1.60
C SER A 27 15.44 1.32 1.69
N LEU A 28 14.40 0.62 2.15
CA LEU A 28 14.31 -0.84 2.16
C LEU A 28 14.03 -1.39 0.76
N LEU A 29 13.09 -0.78 0.03
CA LEU A 29 12.70 -1.20 -1.32
C LEU A 29 13.87 -1.11 -2.32
N PHE A 30 14.69 -0.06 -2.22
CA PHE A 30 15.87 0.13 -3.07
C PHE A 30 17.13 -0.58 -2.55
N GLY A 31 17.04 -1.32 -1.44
CA GLY A 31 18.19 -2.04 -0.86
C GLY A 31 19.28 -1.15 -0.27
N VAL A 32 18.97 0.12 0.00
CA VAL A 32 19.89 1.09 0.63
C VAL A 32 20.03 0.78 2.13
N ALA A 33 18.93 0.41 2.77
CA ALA A 33 18.90 -0.02 4.16
C ALA A 33 18.99 -1.54 4.28
N SER A 34 19.67 -2.01 5.32
CA SER A 34 19.68 -3.44 5.68
C SER A 34 18.25 -3.95 5.89
N PRO A 35 17.92 -5.20 5.51
CA PRO A 35 16.61 -5.79 5.79
C PRO A 35 16.22 -5.73 7.28
N VAL A 36 17.19 -5.72 8.20
CA VAL A 36 16.96 -5.57 9.64
C VAL A 36 16.32 -4.22 10.00
N ALA A 37 16.51 -3.18 9.17
CA ALA A 37 15.91 -1.87 9.37
C ALA A 37 14.37 -1.88 9.27
N VAL A 38 13.75 -2.97 8.79
CA VAL A 38 12.30 -3.19 8.89
C VAL A 38 11.79 -3.09 10.33
N ILE A 39 12.63 -3.42 11.33
CA ILE A 39 12.31 -3.24 12.75
C ILE A 39 12.02 -1.77 13.07
N GLY A 40 12.79 -0.85 12.47
CA GLY A 40 12.59 0.59 12.62
C GLY A 40 11.28 1.10 12.00
N ALA A 41 10.68 0.33 11.08
CA ALA A 41 9.37 0.65 10.50
C ALA A 41 8.20 0.21 11.40
N LEU A 42 8.42 -0.64 12.42
CA LEU A 42 7.35 -1.15 13.29
C LEU A 42 6.51 -0.06 13.97
N PRO A 43 7.09 1.00 14.58
CA PRO A 43 6.29 2.05 15.20
C PRO A 43 5.40 2.79 14.20
N TRP A 44 5.90 3.04 13.00
CA TRP A 44 5.16 3.69 11.92
C TRP A 44 3.99 2.82 11.45
N ILE A 45 4.22 1.52 11.26
CA ILE A 45 3.19 0.56 10.89
C ILE A 45 2.12 0.47 11.99
N GLY A 46 2.53 0.42 13.26
CA GLY A 46 1.61 0.34 14.40
C GLY A 46 0.70 1.56 14.54
N VAL A 47 1.20 2.76 14.25
CA VAL A 47 0.41 4.00 14.31
C VAL A 47 -0.47 4.17 13.07
N ALA A 48 0.03 3.84 11.88
CA ALA A 48 -0.71 4.01 10.63
C ALA A 48 -1.89 3.03 10.50
N PHE A 49 -1.76 1.82 11.05
CA PHE A 49 -2.75 0.76 10.90
C PHE A 49 -4.18 1.13 11.40
N PRO A 50 -4.38 1.60 12.65
CA PRO A 50 -5.72 1.97 13.13
C PRO A 50 -6.30 3.18 12.37
N ILE A 51 -5.46 4.14 11.97
CA ILE A 51 -5.89 5.31 11.18
C ILE A 51 -6.44 4.84 9.83
N MET A 52 -5.73 3.92 9.17
CA MET A 52 -6.15 3.39 7.88
C MET A 52 -7.42 2.54 7.97
N LEU A 53 -7.58 1.71 9.01
CA LEU A 53 -8.81 0.94 9.21
C LEU A 53 -10.02 1.86 9.33
N ILE A 54 -9.90 2.94 10.11
CA ILE A 54 -10.97 3.93 10.26
C ILE A 54 -11.28 4.59 8.91
N ALA A 55 -10.24 5.01 8.17
CA ALA A 55 -10.43 5.65 6.87
C ALA A 55 -11.11 4.74 5.84
N ILE A 56 -10.72 3.47 5.78
CA ILE A 56 -11.32 2.46 4.89
C ILE A 56 -12.80 2.24 5.24
N VAL A 57 -13.14 2.10 6.53
CA VAL A 57 -14.53 1.93 6.97
C VAL A 57 -15.39 3.13 6.56
N ILE A 58 -14.85 4.35 6.68
CA ILE A 58 -15.55 5.57 6.26
C ILE A 58 -15.70 5.62 4.73
N CYS A 59 -14.68 5.24 3.96
CA CYS A 59 -14.79 5.12 2.50
C CYS A 59 -15.94 4.19 2.09
N PHE A 60 -16.04 3.00 2.68
CA PHE A 60 -17.14 2.08 2.40
C PHE A 60 -18.50 2.63 2.83
N LYS A 61 -18.59 3.28 3.99
CA LYS A 61 -19.83 3.94 4.44
C LYS A 61 -20.28 5.07 3.51
N ASN A 62 -19.35 5.76 2.87
CA ASN A 62 -19.60 6.82 1.90
C ASN A 62 -19.85 6.29 0.47
N GLY A 63 -19.84 4.97 0.25
CA GLY A 63 -20.01 4.37 -1.07
C GLY A 63 -18.78 4.43 -1.99
N ASP A 64 -17.63 4.90 -1.48
CA ASP A 64 -16.36 4.88 -2.19
C ASP A 64 -15.72 3.48 -2.12
N ILE A 65 -16.29 2.56 -2.90
CA ILE A 65 -15.87 1.16 -2.96
C ILE A 65 -14.47 1.04 -3.57
N VAL A 66 -14.15 1.86 -4.57
CA VAL A 66 -12.86 1.81 -5.26
C VAL A 66 -11.75 2.30 -4.34
N GLY A 67 -11.89 3.49 -3.76
CA GLY A 67 -10.91 4.05 -2.83
C GLY A 67 -10.77 3.18 -1.58
N GLY A 68 -11.88 2.68 -1.03
CA GLY A 68 -11.88 1.75 0.11
C GLY A 68 -11.13 0.45 -0.20
N THR A 69 -11.37 -0.16 -1.36
CA THR A 69 -10.72 -1.42 -1.77
C THR A 69 -9.22 -1.23 -2.03
N VAL A 70 -8.84 -0.18 -2.76
CA VAL A 70 -7.42 0.12 -3.05
C VAL A 70 -6.66 0.34 -1.76
N ASN A 71 -7.18 1.19 -0.86
CA ASN A 71 -6.53 1.45 0.42
C ASN A 71 -6.53 0.21 1.33
N ALA A 72 -7.57 -0.63 1.29
CA ALA A 72 -7.60 -1.89 2.04
C ALA A 72 -6.56 -2.91 1.57
N VAL A 73 -6.40 -3.07 0.24
CA VAL A 73 -5.38 -3.94 -0.36
C VAL A 73 -3.99 -3.49 0.06
N LEU A 74 -3.70 -2.19 -0.03
CA LEU A 74 -2.38 -1.61 0.24
C LEU A 74 -2.06 -1.54 1.74
N THR A 75 -3.06 -1.27 2.58
CA THR A 75 -2.87 -1.24 4.03
C THR A 75 -2.83 -2.65 4.59
N GLY A 76 -3.88 -3.43 4.31
CA GLY A 76 -4.12 -4.72 4.94
C GLY A 76 -3.08 -5.76 4.53
N MET A 77 -2.69 -5.80 3.26
CA MET A 77 -1.66 -6.76 2.83
C MET A 77 -0.26 -6.21 3.04
N THR A 78 0.03 -4.98 2.62
CA THR A 78 1.42 -4.51 2.60
C THR A 78 1.93 -4.04 3.97
N LEU A 79 1.08 -3.43 4.81
CA LEU A 79 1.51 -2.93 6.12
C LEU A 79 1.44 -3.99 7.22
N CYS A 80 0.32 -4.74 7.33
CA CYS A 80 0.22 -5.80 8.33
C CYS A 80 1.33 -6.83 8.16
N GLN A 81 1.53 -7.31 6.93
CA GLN A 81 2.52 -8.32 6.62
C GLN A 81 3.95 -7.85 6.95
N ASN A 82 4.31 -6.62 6.56
CA ASN A 82 5.63 -6.07 6.88
C ASN A 82 5.79 -5.81 8.38
N GLY A 83 4.72 -5.43 9.08
CA GLY A 83 4.70 -5.30 10.54
C GLY A 83 4.97 -6.63 11.24
N PHE A 84 4.23 -7.69 10.89
CA PHE A 84 4.44 -9.01 11.46
C PHE A 84 5.82 -9.58 11.13
N LYS A 85 6.33 -9.36 9.91
CA LYS A 85 7.71 -9.74 9.54
C LYS A 85 8.74 -8.99 10.36
N GLY A 86 8.57 -7.70 10.58
CA GLY A 86 9.48 -6.94 11.43
C GLY A 86 9.53 -7.48 12.86
N ILE A 87 8.39 -7.95 13.40
CA ILE A 87 8.34 -8.63 14.70
C ILE A 87 9.11 -9.95 14.66
N ILE A 88 8.90 -10.78 13.62
CA ILE A 88 9.64 -12.06 13.46
C ILE A 88 11.15 -11.81 13.41
N VAL A 89 11.60 -10.86 12.59
CA VAL A 89 13.02 -10.49 12.48
C VAL A 89 13.55 -9.97 13.82
N LEU A 90 12.77 -9.17 14.53
CA LEU A 90 13.13 -8.69 15.86
C LEU A 90 13.32 -9.86 16.84
N MET A 91 12.41 -10.84 16.87
CA MET A 91 12.50 -12.00 17.77
C MET A 91 13.77 -12.83 17.54
N PHE A 92 14.13 -13.10 16.29
CA PHE A 92 15.37 -13.81 15.96
C PHE A 92 16.61 -12.99 16.33
N THR A 93 16.55 -11.68 16.07
CA THR A 93 17.64 -10.75 16.39
C THR A 93 17.88 -10.68 17.91
N THR A 94 16.81 -10.57 18.72
CA THR A 94 16.93 -10.52 20.19
C THR A 94 17.31 -11.86 20.81
N ALA A 95 16.94 -12.98 20.17
CA ALA A 95 17.38 -14.31 20.57
C ALA A 95 18.84 -14.62 20.18
N GLY A 96 19.47 -13.80 19.33
CA GLY A 96 20.82 -14.05 18.82
C GLY A 96 20.91 -15.27 17.89
N VAL A 97 19.80 -15.71 17.32
CA VAL A 97 19.72 -16.91 16.47
C VAL A 97 19.38 -16.49 15.04
N PRO A 98 20.07 -17.02 14.01
CA PRO A 98 19.71 -16.75 12.63
C PRO A 98 18.33 -17.34 12.30
N MET A 99 17.60 -16.67 11.43
CA MET A 99 16.31 -17.18 10.95
C MET A 99 16.53 -18.45 10.11
N PRO A 100 15.81 -19.56 10.36
CA PRO A 100 15.92 -20.77 9.57
C PRO A 100 15.63 -20.53 8.08
N GLU A 101 16.46 -21.06 7.18
CA GLU A 101 16.30 -20.88 5.73
C GLU A 101 14.94 -21.39 5.22
N ALA A 102 14.47 -22.52 5.75
CA ALA A 102 13.16 -23.09 5.42
C ALA A 102 12.00 -22.13 5.76
N LEU A 103 12.12 -21.36 6.86
CA LEU A 103 11.14 -20.35 7.22
C LEU A 103 11.20 -19.17 6.24
N GLY A 104 12.40 -18.73 5.86
CA GLY A 104 12.60 -17.70 4.84
C GLY A 104 11.96 -18.06 3.49
N ALA A 105 12.21 -19.27 3.00
CA ALA A 105 11.64 -19.77 1.76
C ALA A 105 10.10 -19.93 1.83
N GLY A 106 9.58 -20.46 2.94
CA GLY A 106 8.15 -20.57 3.17
C GLY A 106 7.44 -19.22 3.19
N MET A 107 8.03 -18.23 3.87
CA MET A 107 7.51 -16.86 3.90
C MET A 107 7.49 -16.24 2.49
N ALA A 108 8.57 -16.38 1.72
CA ALA A 108 8.62 -15.86 0.36
C ALA A 108 7.49 -16.40 -0.53
N MET A 109 7.17 -17.70 -0.44
CA MET A 109 6.05 -18.29 -1.18
C MET A 109 4.69 -17.76 -0.73
N ILE A 110 4.48 -17.59 0.57
CA ILE A 110 3.23 -17.01 1.12
C ILE A 110 3.08 -15.57 0.63
N ASP A 111 4.16 -14.80 0.66
CA ASP A 111 4.18 -13.41 0.19
C ASP A 111 3.86 -13.32 -1.30
N ALA A 112 4.44 -14.20 -2.11
CA ALA A 112 4.15 -14.24 -3.53
C ALA A 112 2.67 -14.49 -3.81
N GLY A 113 2.04 -15.41 -3.08
CA GLY A 113 0.59 -15.66 -3.18
C GLY A 113 -0.23 -14.40 -2.85
N ALA A 114 0.12 -13.70 -1.78
CA ALA A 114 -0.53 -12.45 -1.41
C ALA A 114 -0.34 -11.35 -2.47
N TYR A 115 0.85 -11.21 -3.03
CA TYR A 115 1.14 -10.24 -4.09
C TYR A 115 0.42 -10.56 -5.41
N ILE A 116 0.24 -11.84 -5.76
CA ILE A 116 -0.59 -12.24 -6.89
C ILE A 116 -2.06 -11.87 -6.64
N ALA A 117 -2.58 -12.16 -5.44
CA ALA A 117 -3.95 -11.80 -5.10
C ALA A 117 -4.15 -10.26 -5.17
N ALA A 118 -3.21 -9.48 -4.65
CA ALA A 118 -3.21 -8.03 -4.75
C ALA A 118 -3.21 -7.55 -6.21
N PHE A 119 -2.33 -8.13 -7.04
CA PHE A 119 -2.28 -7.85 -8.46
C PHE A 119 -3.62 -8.08 -9.16
N LEU A 120 -4.27 -9.23 -8.92
CA LEU A 120 -5.57 -9.56 -9.52
C LEU A 120 -6.67 -8.60 -9.09
N VAL A 121 -6.72 -8.23 -7.80
CA VAL A 121 -7.70 -7.25 -7.30
C VAL A 121 -7.46 -5.88 -7.93
N LEU A 122 -6.20 -5.45 -8.06
CA LEU A 122 -5.85 -4.17 -8.69
C LEU A 122 -6.17 -4.15 -10.18
N LEU A 123 -6.06 -5.29 -10.89
CA LEU A 123 -6.53 -5.39 -12.28
C LEU A 123 -8.05 -5.21 -12.39
N CYS A 124 -8.82 -5.74 -11.44
CA CYS A 124 -10.27 -5.49 -11.41
C CYS A 124 -10.57 -4.01 -11.20
N VAL A 125 -9.87 -3.36 -10.27
CA VAL A 125 -9.98 -1.91 -10.04
C VAL A 125 -9.60 -1.12 -11.30
N LEU A 126 -8.50 -1.50 -11.97
CA LEU A 126 -8.06 -0.88 -13.21
C LEU A 126 -9.15 -0.94 -14.29
N ALA A 127 -9.77 -2.10 -14.49
CA ALA A 127 -10.84 -2.27 -15.46
C ALA A 127 -12.06 -1.37 -15.15
N ILE A 128 -12.38 -1.19 -13.87
CA ILE A 128 -13.45 -0.29 -13.42
C ILE A 128 -13.08 1.17 -13.73
N LEU A 129 -11.86 1.60 -13.40
CA LEU A 129 -11.41 2.98 -13.61
C LEU A 129 -11.33 3.35 -15.10
N ILE A 130 -10.87 2.42 -15.95
CA ILE A 130 -10.86 2.60 -17.41
C ILE A 130 -12.29 2.82 -17.92
N LYS A 131 -13.27 2.04 -17.46
CA LYS A 131 -14.67 2.21 -17.83
C LYS A 131 -15.28 3.50 -17.28
N ALA A 132 -14.86 3.93 -16.10
CA ALA A 132 -15.30 5.19 -15.49
C ALA A 132 -14.65 6.43 -16.13
N GLY A 133 -13.63 6.26 -16.98
CA GLY A 133 -12.94 7.36 -17.66
C GLY A 133 -11.88 8.06 -16.83
N ASP A 134 -11.57 7.57 -15.63
CA ASP A 134 -10.53 8.12 -14.75
C ASP A 134 -9.15 7.59 -15.17
N LYS A 135 -8.57 8.22 -16.20
CA LYS A 135 -7.32 7.79 -16.83
C LYS A 135 -6.11 7.96 -15.92
N VAL A 136 -6.10 9.00 -15.08
CA VAL A 136 -4.96 9.29 -14.20
C VAL A 136 -4.90 8.22 -13.12
N PHE A 137 -6.00 7.98 -12.42
CA PHE A 137 -6.02 6.95 -11.39
C PHE A 137 -5.79 5.55 -11.99
N ALA A 138 -6.40 5.25 -13.14
CA ALA A 138 -6.16 4.00 -13.86
C ALA A 138 -4.66 3.77 -14.14
N PHE A 139 -3.95 4.78 -14.62
CA PHE A 139 -2.50 4.68 -14.86
C PHE A 139 -1.74 4.30 -13.59
N PHE A 140 -1.98 5.00 -12.48
CA PHE A 140 -1.30 4.73 -11.22
C PHE A 140 -1.66 3.36 -10.62
N ILE A 141 -2.90 2.90 -10.78
CA ILE A 141 -3.29 1.53 -10.43
C ILE A 141 -2.54 0.49 -11.28
N ALA A 142 -2.36 0.74 -12.58
CA ALA A 142 -1.56 -0.15 -13.42
C ALA A 142 -0.10 -0.20 -12.96
N VAL A 143 0.50 0.95 -12.63
CA VAL A 143 1.87 1.04 -12.10
C VAL A 143 2.04 0.21 -10.83
N VAL A 144 1.15 0.36 -9.84
CA VAL A 144 1.26 -0.39 -8.58
C VAL A 144 0.94 -1.88 -8.76
N ALA A 145 0.02 -2.23 -9.67
CA ALA A 145 -0.24 -3.63 -10.03
C ALA A 145 1.02 -4.29 -10.61
N THR A 146 1.75 -3.62 -11.51
CA THR A 146 3.05 -4.10 -12.03
C THR A 146 4.07 -4.27 -10.90
N GLY A 147 4.06 -3.38 -9.90
CA GLY A 147 4.91 -3.50 -8.72
C GLY A 147 4.64 -4.77 -7.92
N PHE A 148 3.37 -5.05 -7.61
CA PHE A 148 2.98 -6.28 -6.91
C PHE A 148 3.28 -7.55 -7.72
N PHE A 149 3.02 -7.54 -9.02
CA PHE A 149 3.37 -8.66 -9.89
C PHE A 149 4.90 -8.93 -9.89
N SER A 150 5.70 -7.86 -9.95
CA SER A 150 7.17 -7.96 -9.92
C SER A 150 7.69 -8.51 -8.60
N LEU A 151 7.08 -8.13 -7.46
CA LEU A 151 7.37 -8.74 -6.15
C LEU A 151 7.00 -10.22 -6.12
N ALA A 152 5.84 -10.60 -6.66
CA ALA A 152 5.43 -12.00 -6.72
C ALA A 152 6.43 -12.86 -7.51
N VAL A 153 6.81 -12.41 -8.70
CA VAL A 153 7.77 -13.10 -9.57
C VAL A 153 9.14 -13.23 -8.89
N THR A 154 9.57 -12.20 -8.17
CA THR A 154 10.83 -12.20 -7.40
C THR A 154 10.76 -13.21 -6.26
N ASN A 155 9.67 -13.21 -5.48
CA ASN A 155 9.51 -14.10 -4.33
C ASN A 155 9.29 -15.58 -4.71
N LEU A 156 8.79 -15.86 -5.93
CA LEU A 156 8.73 -17.22 -6.47
C LEU A 156 10.08 -17.70 -7.04
N GLY A 157 11.08 -16.83 -7.12
CA GLY A 157 12.40 -17.15 -7.66
C GLY A 157 12.44 -17.27 -9.18
N PHE A 158 11.42 -16.80 -9.91
CA PHE A 158 11.40 -16.87 -11.37
C PHE A 158 12.31 -15.83 -12.03
N ALA A 159 12.36 -14.61 -11.51
CA ALA A 159 13.26 -13.55 -11.97
C ALA A 159 13.43 -12.50 -10.88
N ASN A 160 14.62 -11.88 -10.79
CA ASN A 160 14.83 -10.76 -9.86
C ASN A 160 14.30 -9.45 -10.47
N LEU A 161 13.09 -9.08 -10.08
CA LEU A 161 12.42 -7.84 -10.49
C LEU A 161 12.28 -6.85 -9.33
N GLY A 162 13.13 -6.98 -8.29
CA GLY A 162 13.05 -6.16 -7.08
C GLY A 162 13.14 -4.65 -7.36
N LEU A 163 14.01 -4.23 -8.29
CA LEU A 163 14.13 -2.83 -8.66
C LEU A 163 12.86 -2.30 -9.35
N VAL A 164 12.25 -3.10 -10.23
CA VAL A 164 11.00 -2.73 -10.91
C VAL A 164 9.88 -2.55 -9.88
N ALA A 165 9.78 -3.50 -8.95
CA ALA A 165 8.85 -3.41 -7.82
C ALA A 165 9.06 -2.14 -6.99
N ALA A 166 10.30 -1.84 -6.62
CA ALA A 166 10.65 -0.67 -5.82
C ALA A 166 10.24 0.64 -6.50
N VAL A 167 10.54 0.78 -7.79
CA VAL A 167 10.18 1.97 -8.59
C VAL A 167 8.67 2.12 -8.69
N CYS A 168 7.96 1.05 -9.06
CA CYS A 168 6.50 1.06 -9.19
C CYS A 168 5.80 1.45 -7.88
N LEU A 169 6.16 0.79 -6.77
CA LEU A 169 5.56 1.05 -5.47
C LEU A 169 5.86 2.48 -4.98
N THR A 170 7.11 2.91 -5.08
CA THR A 170 7.50 4.27 -4.64
C THR A 170 6.83 5.35 -5.49
N THR A 171 6.75 5.16 -6.81
CA THR A 171 6.05 6.09 -7.72
C THR A 171 4.58 6.23 -7.34
N PHE A 172 3.93 5.11 -7.05
CA PHE A 172 2.54 5.10 -6.60
C PHE A 172 2.39 5.76 -5.22
N GLY A 173 3.31 5.50 -4.28
CA GLY A 173 3.34 6.16 -2.97
C GLY A 173 3.43 7.68 -3.08
N CYS A 174 4.30 8.20 -3.95
CA CYS A 174 4.40 9.64 -4.23
C CYS A 174 3.09 10.21 -4.80
N TRP A 175 2.44 9.48 -5.72
CA TRP A 175 1.16 9.90 -6.27
C TRP A 175 0.03 9.90 -5.23
N LEU A 176 0.01 8.94 -4.31
CA LEU A 176 -0.95 8.92 -3.20
C LEU A 176 -0.75 10.11 -2.26
N ILE A 177 0.50 10.48 -1.95
CA ILE A 177 0.79 11.70 -1.18
C ILE A 177 0.27 12.93 -1.91
N TYR A 178 0.60 13.05 -3.20
CA TYR A 178 0.18 14.16 -4.04
C TYR A 178 -1.36 14.28 -4.13
N SER A 179 -2.05 13.19 -4.49
CA SER A 179 -3.51 13.16 -4.61
C SER A 179 -4.20 13.41 -3.27
N GLY A 180 -3.66 12.88 -2.18
CA GLY A 180 -4.10 13.16 -0.82
C GLY A 180 -4.06 14.64 -0.47
N CYS A 181 -2.92 15.30 -0.70
CA CYS A 181 -2.77 16.75 -0.52
C CYS A 181 -3.71 17.54 -1.43
N ALA A 182 -3.83 17.13 -2.70
CA ALA A 182 -4.67 17.80 -3.69
C ALA A 182 -6.16 17.77 -3.30
N MET A 183 -6.66 16.60 -2.86
CA MET A 183 -8.02 16.46 -2.35
C MET A 183 -8.26 17.26 -1.06
N LEU A 184 -7.27 17.33 -0.16
CA LEU A 184 -7.39 18.19 1.03
C LEU A 184 -7.52 19.66 0.64
N MET A 185 -6.70 20.13 -0.31
CA MET A 185 -6.78 21.51 -0.79
C MET A 185 -8.11 21.81 -1.48
N GLU A 186 -8.62 20.89 -2.30
CA GLU A 186 -9.95 21.06 -2.92
C GLU A 186 -11.05 21.21 -1.86
N ASN A 187 -11.02 20.39 -0.81
CA ASN A 187 -11.98 20.47 0.29
C ASN A 187 -11.86 21.78 1.10
N VAL A 188 -10.62 22.27 1.33
CA VAL A 188 -10.39 23.50 2.10
C VAL A 188 -10.77 24.75 1.31
N PHE A 189 -10.43 24.79 0.02
CA PHE A 189 -10.62 25.98 -0.81
C PHE A 189 -11.91 25.96 -1.65
N GLY A 190 -12.65 24.85 -1.63
CA GLY A 190 -13.91 24.68 -2.37
C GLY A 190 -13.75 24.68 -3.89
N LYS A 191 -12.52 24.52 -4.40
CA LYS A 191 -12.20 24.50 -5.83
C LYS A 191 -10.97 23.64 -6.10
N LYS A 192 -10.93 23.02 -7.28
CA LYS A 192 -9.78 22.22 -7.72
C LYS A 192 -8.56 23.12 -7.96
N ILE A 193 -7.54 23.00 -7.10
CA ILE A 193 -6.28 23.74 -7.21
C ILE A 193 -5.22 22.95 -7.96
N LEU A 194 -5.13 21.65 -7.68
CA LEU A 194 -4.17 20.75 -8.31
C LEU A 194 -4.88 19.71 -9.19
N PRO A 195 -4.31 19.35 -10.35
CA PRO A 195 -4.84 18.27 -11.16
C PRO A 195 -4.49 16.93 -10.51
N TYR A 196 -5.51 16.21 -10.05
CA TYR A 196 -5.41 14.83 -9.60
C TYR A 196 -6.52 14.00 -10.25
#